data_AF-A0A956RGX8-F1
#
_entry.id   AF-A0A956RGX8-F1
#
_cell.length_a   1.000
_cell.length_b   1.000
_cell.length_c   1.000
_cell.angle_alpha   90.00
_cell.angle_beta   90.00
_cell.angle_gamma   90.00
#
_symmetry.space_group_name_H-M   'P 1'
#
loop_
_entity.id
_entity.type
_entity.pdbx_description
1 polymer ?
#
loop_
_entity_poly.entity_id
_entity_poly.type
_entity_poly.pdbx_seq_one_letter_code
_entity_poly.pdbx_strand_id
1 'polypeptide(L)'
;YNASDHEIALDGVVIAYARDRGSSGKSHVITGSGAVLPPGRYFTLGGVLDDKRPEYVNYGFSDALGSLVGGKGVLQLQCGAALVDELEYGLPDVDDPGGRAFSLSGDVTPDAAVNDSDVSWCLALEQSVYEYETDLYGTPGGPNPPCVADGPPLGMETCVVADGEAAGTLRPVVPLMPGDLVITEFMSDPGGPDVDINPADAEWFEVHVTRDVDLNGLLIGTKGDLSPGAAEG
;
A
#
# COMPACT_ATOMS: atom_id res chain seq x y z
N TYR A 1 5.78 3.97 14.34
CA TYR A 1 4.95 5.09 14.81
C TYR A 1 4.83 5.00 16.32
N ASN A 2 4.93 6.10 17.07
CA ASN A 2 4.71 6.08 18.51
C ASN A 2 3.26 6.50 18.83
N ALA A 3 2.42 5.52 19.11
CA ALA A 3 1.01 5.71 19.47
C ALA A 3 0.80 6.10 20.96
N SER A 4 1.86 6.14 21.77
CA SER A 4 1.79 6.54 23.17
C SER A 4 1.78 8.07 23.34
N ASP A 5 1.65 8.52 24.57
CA ASP A 5 1.64 9.92 24.99
C ASP A 5 3.01 10.42 25.51
N HIS A 6 4.05 9.58 25.48
CA HIS A 6 5.39 9.92 25.94
C HIS A 6 6.46 9.53 24.91
N GLU A 7 7.64 10.12 25.04
CA GLU A 7 8.78 9.79 24.18
C GLU A 7 9.27 8.36 24.43
N ILE A 8 9.62 7.65 23.35
CA ILE A 8 10.17 6.30 23.41
C ILE A 8 11.64 6.38 23.01
N ALA A 9 12.54 6.00 23.93
CA ALA A 9 13.94 5.75 23.59
C ALA A 9 14.06 4.43 22.84
N LEU A 10 14.77 4.45 21.71
CA LEU A 10 15.01 3.28 20.85
C LEU A 10 16.37 2.63 21.10
N ASP A 11 17.18 3.16 22.01
CA ASP A 11 18.44 2.54 22.44
C ASP A 11 18.23 1.09 22.87
N GLY A 12 18.96 0.17 22.26
CA GLY A 12 18.87 -1.27 22.53
C GLY A 12 17.81 -2.02 21.73
N VAL A 13 16.98 -1.34 20.94
CA VAL A 13 16.12 -2.00 19.94
C VAL A 13 17.01 -2.64 18.87
N VAL A 14 16.74 -3.89 18.55
CA VAL A 14 17.43 -4.63 17.48
C VAL A 14 16.56 -4.59 16.24
N ILE A 15 17.16 -4.16 15.13
CA ILE A 15 16.59 -4.31 13.80
C ILE A 15 17.28 -5.49 13.11
N ALA A 16 16.51 -6.38 12.50
CA ALA A 16 17.05 -7.52 11.78
C ALA A 16 16.43 -7.67 10.40
N TYR A 17 17.21 -8.26 9.50
CA TYR A 17 16.83 -8.52 8.13
C TYR A 17 17.28 -9.91 7.70
N ALA A 18 16.39 -10.65 7.04
CA ALA A 18 16.66 -11.94 6.41
C ALA A 18 16.02 -11.99 5.02
N ARG A 19 16.54 -12.84 4.12
CA ARG A 19 15.96 -13.01 2.78
C ARG A 19 14.65 -13.81 2.80
N ASP A 20 14.57 -14.76 3.71
CA ASP A 20 13.44 -15.64 3.87
C ASP A 20 13.19 -15.85 5.37
N ARG A 21 11.94 -16.12 5.73
CA ARG A 21 11.57 -16.40 7.10
C ARG A 21 12.33 -17.62 7.62
N GLY A 22 12.97 -17.47 8.78
CA GLY A 22 13.78 -18.52 9.40
C GLY A 22 15.17 -18.73 8.78
N SER A 23 15.56 -17.96 7.75
CA SER A 23 16.94 -17.98 7.26
C SER A 23 17.89 -17.25 8.20
N SER A 24 19.19 -17.49 8.09
CA SER A 24 20.17 -16.61 8.73
C SER A 24 20.04 -15.19 8.17
N GLY A 25 20.01 -14.21 9.06
CA GLY A 25 19.89 -12.80 8.74
C GLY A 25 21.05 -11.98 9.26
N LYS A 26 21.00 -10.68 9.01
CA LYS A 26 21.84 -9.69 9.68
C LYS A 26 21.02 -8.90 10.68
N SER A 27 21.68 -8.38 11.70
CA SER A 27 21.02 -7.52 12.70
C SER A 27 21.92 -6.35 13.07
N HIS A 28 21.27 -5.32 13.59
CA HIS A 28 21.89 -4.10 14.08
C HIS A 28 21.18 -3.66 15.34
N VAL A 29 21.95 -3.26 16.35
CA VAL A 29 21.40 -2.69 17.57
C VAL A 29 21.38 -1.17 17.41
N ILE A 30 20.24 -0.54 17.68
CA ILE A 30 20.16 0.90 17.76
C ILE A 30 20.97 1.35 18.99
N THR A 31 21.98 2.17 18.76
CA THR A 31 22.88 2.66 19.81
C THR A 31 23.07 4.16 19.66
N GLY A 32 23.07 4.87 20.78
CA GLY A 32 23.35 6.30 20.84
C GLY A 32 22.16 7.05 21.43
N SER A 33 22.43 7.85 22.47
CA SER A 33 21.46 8.46 23.39
C SER A 33 20.47 9.47 22.78
N GLY A 34 20.36 9.55 21.46
CA GLY A 34 19.51 10.49 20.73
C GLY A 34 18.46 9.82 19.84
N ALA A 35 18.41 8.48 19.75
CA ALA A 35 17.36 7.78 19.01
C ALA A 35 16.05 7.79 19.81
N VAL A 36 15.40 8.95 19.85
CA VAL A 36 14.16 9.18 20.60
C VAL A 36 13.02 9.41 19.62
N LEU A 37 11.91 8.70 19.83
CA LEU A 37 10.70 8.80 19.03
C LEU A 37 9.60 9.53 19.81
N PRO A 38 9.27 10.79 19.47
CA PRO A 38 8.22 11.54 20.16
C PRO A 38 6.81 10.98 19.90
N PRO A 39 5.84 11.29 20.79
CA PRO A 39 4.43 10.94 20.61
C PRO A 39 3.88 11.37 19.25
N GLY A 40 3.12 10.48 18.59
CA GLY A 40 2.46 10.77 17.33
C GLY A 40 3.41 10.95 16.13
N ARG A 41 4.68 10.56 16.25
CA ARG A 41 5.68 10.68 15.19
C ARG A 41 6.08 9.30 14.63
N TYR A 42 6.64 9.33 13.43
CA TYR A 42 7.27 8.20 12.78
C TYR A 42 8.80 8.32 12.91
N PHE A 43 9.50 7.20 12.76
CA PHE A 43 10.96 7.14 12.86
C PHE A 43 11.53 6.36 11.68
N THR A 44 12.32 7.02 10.84
CA THR A 44 12.91 6.43 9.64
C THR A 44 14.30 5.88 9.93
N LEU A 45 14.51 4.61 9.61
CA LEU A 45 15.81 3.93 9.68
C LEU A 45 16.37 3.75 8.27
N GLY A 46 17.63 4.15 8.05
CA GLY A 46 18.23 4.14 6.72
C GLY A 46 19.57 3.40 6.64
N GLY A 47 19.83 2.79 5.48
CA GLY A 47 21.11 2.15 5.13
C GLY A 47 22.21 3.15 4.77
N VAL A 48 22.40 4.16 5.63
CA VAL A 48 23.37 5.24 5.49
C VAL A 48 24.21 5.34 6.76
N LEU A 49 25.40 5.91 6.66
CA LEU A 49 26.17 6.26 7.86
C LEU A 49 25.38 7.25 8.71
N ASP A 50 25.37 7.03 10.02
CA ASP A 50 24.56 7.81 10.96
C ASP A 50 24.94 9.31 10.96
N ASP A 51 26.21 9.64 10.74
CA ASP A 51 26.70 11.02 10.61
C ASP A 51 26.51 11.63 9.21
N LYS A 52 25.93 10.87 8.27
CA LYS A 52 25.66 11.26 6.87
C LYS A 52 24.18 11.10 6.50
N ARG A 53 23.29 11.02 7.49
CA ARG A 53 21.85 10.88 7.22
C ARG A 53 21.32 12.06 6.40
N PRO A 54 20.51 11.80 5.36
CA PRO A 54 19.66 12.84 4.79
C PRO A 54 18.57 13.24 5.79
N GLU A 55 17.92 14.37 5.55
CA GLU A 55 16.94 14.96 6.49
C GLU A 55 15.77 14.02 6.83
N TYR A 56 15.36 13.18 5.88
CA TYR A 56 14.26 12.24 6.04
C TYR A 56 14.63 10.95 6.81
N VAL A 57 15.89 10.77 7.22
CA VAL A 57 16.36 9.61 8.00
C VAL A 57 16.72 10.02 9.43
N ASN A 58 16.07 9.39 10.42
CA ASN A 58 16.31 9.69 11.84
C ASN A 58 17.53 8.92 12.39
N TYR A 59 17.79 7.71 11.90
CA TYR A 59 18.92 6.88 12.32
C TYR A 59 19.51 6.07 11.15
N GLY A 60 20.84 6.05 11.05
CA GLY A 60 21.59 5.35 10.02
C GLY A 60 22.24 4.08 10.55
N PHE A 61 21.97 2.94 9.92
CA PHE A 61 22.59 1.65 10.27
C PHE A 61 23.73 1.25 9.32
N SER A 62 24.18 2.15 8.44
CA SER A 62 25.21 1.86 7.43
C SER A 62 24.83 0.61 6.61
N ASP A 63 25.74 -0.35 6.50
CA ASP A 63 25.64 -1.63 5.81
C ASP A 63 25.40 -2.80 6.78
N ALA A 64 25.05 -2.53 8.04
CA ALA A 64 24.92 -3.55 9.08
C ALA A 64 23.89 -4.63 8.72
N LEU A 65 22.79 -4.24 8.07
CA LEU A 65 21.77 -5.17 7.55
C LEU A 65 22.11 -5.76 6.18
N GLY A 66 23.18 -5.30 5.53
CA GLY A 66 23.46 -5.59 4.13
C GLY A 66 22.49 -4.87 3.20
N SER A 67 22.16 -5.50 2.07
CA SER A 67 21.18 -4.96 1.12
C SER A 67 19.80 -5.55 1.41
N LEU A 68 18.84 -4.66 1.68
CA LEU A 68 17.42 -4.98 1.58
C LEU A 68 17.14 -5.21 0.10
N VAL A 69 17.00 -6.48 -0.30
CA VAL A 69 16.83 -6.80 -1.72
C VAL A 69 15.41 -6.47 -2.13
N GLY A 70 15.25 -5.97 -3.36
CA GLY A 70 13.93 -5.84 -3.98
C GLY A 70 13.26 -7.20 -4.18
N GLY A 71 11.94 -7.21 -4.24
CA GLY A 71 11.13 -8.39 -4.54
C GLY A 71 10.71 -9.23 -3.34
N LYS A 72 11.56 -9.48 -2.34
CA LYS A 72 11.16 -10.10 -1.06
C LYS A 72 12.16 -9.98 0.08
N GLY A 73 11.69 -10.11 1.32
CA GLY A 73 12.52 -10.24 2.51
C GLY A 73 11.72 -10.21 3.80
N VAL A 74 12.41 -10.35 4.92
CA VAL A 74 11.81 -10.29 6.27
C VAL A 74 12.56 -9.25 7.08
N LEU A 75 11.83 -8.27 7.61
CA LEU A 75 12.30 -7.28 8.58
C LEU A 75 11.74 -7.60 9.95
N GLN A 76 12.54 -7.43 11.00
CA GLN A 76 12.10 -7.64 12.38
C GLN A 76 12.56 -6.49 13.29
N LEU A 77 11.73 -6.18 14.26
CA LEU A 77 12.05 -5.33 15.41
C LEU A 77 12.02 -6.17 16.68
N GLN A 78 13.08 -6.10 17.49
CA GLN A 78 13.16 -6.83 18.75
C GLN A 78 13.61 -5.91 19.88
N CYS A 79 13.12 -6.18 21.09
CA CYS A 79 13.55 -5.51 22.31
C CYS A 79 13.98 -6.59 23.33
N GLY A 80 15.28 -6.73 23.54
CA GLY A 80 15.82 -7.87 24.28
C GLY A 80 15.52 -9.18 23.56
N ALA A 81 14.79 -10.08 24.22
CA ALA A 81 14.36 -11.36 23.63
C ALA A 81 12.93 -11.33 23.04
N ALA A 82 12.23 -10.21 23.16
CA ALA A 82 10.86 -10.07 22.65
C ALA A 82 10.87 -9.63 21.18
N LEU A 83 10.17 -10.37 20.32
CA LEU A 83 9.77 -9.87 19.01
C LEU A 83 8.71 -8.80 19.22
N VAL A 84 9.00 -7.59 18.74
CA VAL A 84 8.08 -6.44 18.81
C VAL A 84 7.18 -6.45 17.59
N ASP A 85 7.77 -6.67 16.41
CA ASP A 85 7.09 -6.63 15.12
C ASP A 85 7.91 -7.38 14.06
N GLU A 86 7.24 -7.90 13.04
CA GLU A 86 7.82 -8.55 11.87
C GLU A 86 7.09 -8.10 10.61
N LEU A 87 7.81 -7.90 9.52
CA LEU A 87 7.25 -7.65 8.21
C LEU A 87 7.90 -8.59 7.21
N GLU A 88 7.11 -9.51 6.66
CA GLU A 88 7.46 -10.27 5.46
C GLU A 88 6.99 -9.47 4.24
N TYR A 89 7.94 -8.86 3.53
CA TYR A 89 7.66 -8.08 2.34
C TYR A 89 8.00 -8.87 1.07
N GLY A 90 7.40 -8.47 -0.02
CA GLY A 90 7.53 -9.12 -1.32
C GLY A 90 6.18 -9.38 -1.92
N LEU A 91 5.46 -8.28 -2.17
CA LEU A 91 4.12 -8.34 -2.72
C LEU A 91 4.17 -9.00 -4.10
N PRO A 92 3.18 -9.86 -4.42
CA PRO A 92 3.06 -10.43 -5.76
C PRO A 92 3.10 -9.32 -6.82
N ASP A 93 3.78 -9.61 -7.93
CA ASP A 93 3.71 -8.83 -9.18
C ASP A 93 4.36 -7.44 -9.19
N VAL A 94 5.23 -7.11 -8.21
CA VAL A 94 6.07 -5.90 -8.26
C VAL A 94 7.55 -6.23 -8.08
N ASP A 95 8.24 -6.47 -9.19
CA ASP A 95 9.69 -6.73 -9.20
C ASP A 95 10.53 -5.44 -9.11
N ASP A 96 10.00 -4.32 -9.61
CA ASP A 96 10.65 -3.00 -9.59
C ASP A 96 9.61 -1.90 -9.30
N PRO A 97 9.62 -1.31 -8.08
CA PRO A 97 8.67 -0.27 -7.73
C PRO A 97 9.04 1.11 -8.31
N GLY A 98 10.11 1.23 -9.11
CA GLY A 98 10.44 2.48 -9.80
C GLY A 98 10.73 3.65 -8.85
N GLY A 99 11.42 3.39 -7.74
CA GLY A 99 11.72 4.43 -6.72
C GLY A 99 10.58 4.72 -5.74
N ARG A 100 9.45 4.01 -5.83
CA ARG A 100 8.29 4.19 -4.95
C ARG A 100 8.39 3.26 -3.74
N ALA A 101 8.09 3.79 -2.55
CA ALA A 101 8.01 2.98 -1.33
C ALA A 101 6.69 2.19 -1.27
N PHE A 102 6.72 0.98 -0.71
CA PHE A 102 5.48 0.36 -0.21
C PHE A 102 5.09 1.01 1.11
N SER A 103 3.83 1.45 1.20
CA SER A 103 3.30 2.19 2.32
C SER A 103 2.12 1.43 2.92
N LEU A 104 2.14 1.23 4.24
CA LEU A 104 0.95 0.81 4.98
C LEU A 104 -0.12 1.91 4.85
N SER A 105 -1.37 1.53 4.61
CA SER A 105 -2.45 2.50 4.38
C SER A 105 -2.57 3.52 5.51
N GLY A 106 -2.75 4.79 5.15
CA GLY A 106 -2.94 5.88 6.11
C GLY A 106 -4.27 5.87 6.87
N ASP A 107 -5.25 5.08 6.45
CA ASP A 107 -6.55 4.94 7.11
C ASP A 107 -6.60 3.81 8.15
N VAL A 108 -5.54 2.98 8.22
CA VAL A 108 -5.38 1.98 9.26
C VAL A 108 -4.51 2.51 10.39
N THR A 109 -4.87 2.17 11.63
CA THR A 109 -3.98 2.44 12.77
C THR A 109 -2.82 1.44 12.71
N PRO A 110 -1.55 1.89 12.68
CA PRO A 110 -0.43 0.96 12.60
C PRO A 110 -0.34 0.07 13.84
N ASP A 111 -0.34 -1.24 13.62
CA ASP A 111 0.00 -2.27 14.62
C ASP A 111 0.72 -3.45 13.95
N ALA A 112 1.24 -4.36 14.78
CA ALA A 112 2.07 -5.49 14.38
C ALA A 112 1.31 -6.67 13.72
N ALA A 113 -0.01 -6.59 13.56
CA ALA A 113 -0.80 -7.58 12.84
C ALA A 113 -1.39 -7.01 11.54
N VAL A 114 -1.67 -5.71 11.51
CA VAL A 114 -2.17 -5.01 10.31
C VAL A 114 -1.11 -5.00 9.20
N ASN A 115 0.16 -4.85 9.55
CA ASN A 115 1.27 -4.88 8.60
C ASN A 115 1.57 -6.28 8.01
N ASP A 116 1.02 -7.36 8.56
CA ASP A 116 1.13 -8.72 8.03
C ASP A 116 0.20 -8.98 6.83
N SER A 117 -0.75 -8.09 6.58
CA SER A 117 -1.76 -8.25 5.53
C SER A 117 -1.36 -7.47 4.28
N ASP A 118 -1.16 -8.17 3.18
CA ASP A 118 -0.83 -7.60 1.86
C ASP A 118 -1.83 -6.53 1.38
N VAL A 119 -3.13 -6.69 1.66
CA VAL A 119 -4.16 -5.71 1.32
C VAL A 119 -4.05 -4.39 2.09
N SER A 120 -3.23 -4.33 3.14
CA SER A 120 -2.97 -3.09 3.89
C SER A 120 -1.84 -2.25 3.29
N TRP A 121 -1.20 -2.73 2.22
CA TRP A 121 -0.06 -2.09 1.57
C TRP A 121 -0.39 -1.58 0.18
N CYS A 122 0.17 -0.42 -0.18
CA CYS A 122 0.12 0.12 -1.54
C CYS A 122 1.42 0.81 -1.90
N LEU A 123 1.72 0.92 -3.20
CA LEU A 123 2.84 1.73 -3.67
C LEU A 123 2.54 3.22 -3.44
N ALA A 124 3.54 3.97 -2.98
CA ALA A 124 3.47 5.42 -2.84
C ALA A 124 3.04 6.08 -4.16
N LEU A 125 2.23 7.14 -4.10
CA LEU A 125 1.74 7.80 -5.31
C LEU A 125 2.87 8.61 -5.98
N GLU A 126 3.00 8.48 -7.29
CA GLU A 126 3.95 9.26 -8.11
C GLU A 126 3.43 10.69 -8.31
N GLN A 127 3.42 11.46 -7.23
CA GLN A 127 2.98 12.86 -7.22
C GLN A 127 4.04 13.70 -6.50
N SER A 128 4.26 14.92 -6.98
CA SER A 128 5.25 15.86 -6.42
C SER A 128 5.13 16.10 -4.91
N VAL A 129 3.94 15.95 -4.32
CA VAL A 129 3.74 16.09 -2.86
C VAL A 129 4.33 14.92 -2.06
N TYR A 130 4.55 13.78 -2.70
CA TYR A 130 5.15 12.58 -2.12
C TYR A 130 6.56 12.32 -2.64
N GLU A 131 7.10 13.18 -3.50
CA GLU A 131 8.50 13.11 -3.93
C GLU A 131 9.38 13.70 -2.82
N TYR A 132 10.18 12.86 -2.18
CA TYR A 132 11.07 13.28 -1.07
C TYR A 132 12.52 13.46 -1.52
N GLU A 133 12.85 12.92 -2.69
CA GLU A 133 14.10 13.11 -3.43
C GLU A 133 13.80 12.85 -4.90
N THR A 134 14.64 13.35 -5.80
CA THR A 134 14.49 13.22 -7.25
C THR A 134 14.16 11.78 -7.65
N ASP A 135 12.99 11.57 -8.25
CA ASP A 135 12.46 10.27 -8.69
C ASP A 135 12.25 9.23 -7.57
N LEU A 136 12.15 9.67 -6.30
CA LEU A 136 11.90 8.82 -5.14
C LEU A 136 10.64 9.27 -4.38
N TYR A 137 9.69 8.35 -4.22
CA TYR A 137 8.34 8.65 -3.74
C TYR A 137 7.99 7.90 -2.44
N GLY A 138 7.43 8.63 -1.48
CA GLY A 138 7.02 8.11 -0.17
C GLY A 138 6.87 9.21 0.88
N THR A 139 6.60 8.82 2.12
CA THR A 139 6.37 9.74 3.25
C THR A 139 7.28 9.43 4.45
N PRO A 140 8.61 9.30 4.27
CA PRO A 140 9.53 8.98 5.37
C PRO A 140 9.39 10.00 6.52
N GLY A 141 9.17 9.51 7.74
CA GLY A 141 8.99 10.33 8.94
C GLY A 141 7.61 11.01 9.06
N GLY A 142 6.73 10.85 8.07
CA GLY A 142 5.37 11.39 8.04
C GLY A 142 4.28 10.31 8.01
N PRO A 143 3.00 10.72 8.15
CA PRO A 143 1.88 9.81 7.93
C PRO A 143 1.79 9.40 6.46
N ASN A 144 1.48 8.13 6.22
CA ASN A 144 1.19 7.64 4.87
C ASN A 144 -0.19 8.16 4.42
N PRO A 145 -0.41 8.43 3.13
CA PRO A 145 -1.76 8.64 2.61
C PRO A 145 -2.57 7.33 2.73
N PRO A 146 -3.91 7.39 2.84
CA PRO A 146 -4.75 6.22 2.65
C PRO A 146 -4.40 5.53 1.32
N CYS A 147 -4.33 4.21 1.34
CA CYS A 147 -4.42 3.44 0.12
C CYS A 147 -5.80 3.74 -0.45
N VAL A 148 -5.82 4.56 -1.50
CA VAL A 148 -7.02 4.72 -2.28
C VAL A 148 -7.31 3.37 -2.95
N ALA A 149 -8.57 2.94 -2.96
CA ALA A 149 -9.01 1.92 -3.91
C ALA A 149 -8.74 2.32 -5.39
N ASP A 150 -8.33 3.58 -5.59
CA ASP A 150 -8.13 4.31 -6.83
C ASP A 150 -6.65 4.43 -7.28
N GLY A 151 -5.74 3.64 -6.70
CA GLY A 151 -4.56 3.20 -7.44
C GLY A 151 -5.00 1.97 -8.23
N PRO A 152 -4.70 1.83 -9.54
CA PRO A 152 -5.10 0.62 -10.23
C PRO A 152 -4.61 -0.59 -9.42
N PRO A 153 -5.42 -1.65 -9.27
CA PRO A 153 -4.91 -2.90 -8.70
C PRO A 153 -3.59 -3.21 -9.40
N LEU A 154 -2.60 -3.65 -8.62
CA LEU A 154 -1.27 -3.99 -9.10
C LEU A 154 -1.40 -4.69 -10.46
N GLY A 155 -0.86 -4.07 -11.52
CA GLY A 155 -0.93 -4.57 -12.89
C GLY A 155 -1.75 -3.79 -13.93
N MET A 156 -2.45 -2.69 -13.60
CA MET A 156 -3.16 -1.85 -14.59
C MET A 156 -2.75 -0.37 -14.57
N GLU A 157 -1.47 -0.06 -14.76
CA GLU A 157 -0.99 1.33 -14.82
C GLU A 157 -1.35 2.06 -16.14
N THR A 158 -1.84 1.32 -17.14
CA THR A 158 -2.21 1.88 -18.44
C THR A 158 -3.49 1.27 -18.99
N CYS A 159 -4.29 2.09 -19.69
CA CYS A 159 -5.42 1.66 -20.50
C CYS A 159 -5.09 1.77 -21.99
N VAL A 160 -5.61 0.82 -22.76
CA VAL A 160 -5.62 0.92 -24.23
C VAL A 160 -6.69 1.94 -24.61
N VAL A 161 -6.30 2.95 -25.38
CA VAL A 161 -7.25 3.91 -25.96
C VAL A 161 -8.18 3.11 -26.89
N ALA A 162 -9.48 3.12 -26.59
CA ALA A 162 -10.45 2.29 -27.29
C ALA A 162 -10.78 2.82 -28.69
N ASP A 163 -10.77 4.14 -28.86
CA ASP A 163 -11.28 4.82 -30.05
C ASP A 163 -10.50 6.10 -30.41
N GLY A 164 -10.78 6.65 -31.60
CA GLY A 164 -10.11 7.84 -32.13
C GLY A 164 -8.73 7.57 -32.75
N GLU A 165 -8.00 8.64 -33.07
CA GLU A 165 -6.71 8.61 -33.77
C GLU A 165 -5.61 7.89 -32.97
N ALA A 166 -5.76 7.78 -31.65
CA ALA A 166 -4.85 7.09 -30.76
C ALA A 166 -5.31 5.67 -30.41
N ALA A 167 -6.37 5.14 -31.04
CA ALA A 167 -6.89 3.82 -30.75
C ALA A 167 -5.79 2.73 -30.82
N GLY A 168 -5.74 1.88 -29.80
CA GLY A 168 -4.72 0.83 -29.66
C GLY A 168 -3.41 1.29 -28.98
N THR A 169 -3.24 2.57 -28.66
CA THR A 169 -2.10 3.06 -27.87
C THR A 169 -2.36 2.93 -26.37
N LEU A 170 -1.29 2.89 -25.58
CA LEU A 170 -1.37 2.91 -24.12
C LEU A 170 -1.39 4.35 -23.61
N ARG A 171 -2.26 4.63 -22.63
CA ARG A 171 -2.29 5.88 -21.86
C ARG A 171 -2.43 5.60 -20.36
N PRO A 172 -2.07 6.55 -19.48
CA PRO A 172 -2.35 6.44 -18.06
C PRO A 172 -3.84 6.24 -17.76
N VAL A 173 -4.14 5.49 -16.70
CA VAL A 173 -5.51 5.31 -16.19
C VAL A 173 -6.03 6.61 -15.59
N VAL A 174 -7.29 6.93 -15.88
CA VAL A 174 -8.05 8.01 -15.26
C VAL A 174 -9.00 7.39 -14.24
N PRO A 175 -8.66 7.40 -12.93
CA PRO A 175 -9.41 6.67 -11.92
C PRO A 175 -10.79 7.27 -11.67
N LEU A 176 -11.71 6.45 -11.16
CA LEU A 176 -12.98 6.88 -10.57
C LEU A 176 -12.75 7.62 -9.24
N MET A 177 -13.64 8.55 -8.90
CA MET A 177 -13.77 9.18 -7.60
C MET A 177 -15.24 9.11 -7.16
N PRO A 178 -15.54 9.24 -5.86
CA PRO A 178 -16.92 9.36 -5.39
C PRO A 178 -17.69 10.46 -6.14
N GLY A 179 -18.80 10.07 -6.76
CA GLY A 179 -19.64 10.96 -7.57
C GLY A 179 -19.39 10.91 -9.09
N ASP A 180 -18.36 10.19 -9.54
CA ASP A 180 -18.11 9.99 -10.98
C ASP A 180 -19.03 8.94 -11.61
N LEU A 181 -19.50 8.01 -10.79
CA LEU A 181 -20.48 7.00 -11.18
C LEU A 181 -21.69 7.12 -10.24
N VAL A 182 -22.86 7.34 -10.83
CA VAL A 182 -24.11 7.52 -10.08
C VAL A 182 -25.12 6.50 -10.57
N ILE A 183 -25.69 5.71 -9.66
CA ILE A 183 -26.83 4.85 -9.98
C ILE A 183 -28.05 5.75 -10.22
N THR A 184 -28.61 5.72 -11.43
CA THR A 184 -29.72 6.59 -11.82
C THR A 184 -31.07 5.90 -11.74
N GLU A 185 -31.10 4.57 -11.90
CA GLU A 185 -32.33 3.78 -11.86
C GLU A 185 -32.02 2.33 -11.46
N PHE A 186 -32.99 1.61 -10.91
CA PHE A 186 -32.88 0.17 -10.67
C PHE A 186 -34.24 -0.53 -10.73
N MET A 187 -34.21 -1.81 -11.11
CA MET A 187 -35.32 -2.76 -11.10
C MET A 187 -34.90 -3.98 -10.31
N SER A 188 -35.58 -4.21 -9.18
CA SER A 188 -35.37 -5.39 -8.33
C SER A 188 -36.55 -6.33 -8.48
N ASP A 189 -36.23 -7.61 -8.65
CA ASP A 189 -37.16 -8.73 -8.74
C ASP A 189 -38.49 -8.45 -9.50
N PRO A 190 -38.45 -8.08 -10.79
CA PRO A 190 -39.68 -7.78 -11.53
C PRO A 190 -40.52 -9.03 -11.82
N GLY A 191 -39.91 -10.23 -11.78
CA GLY A 191 -40.57 -11.51 -12.01
C GLY A 191 -41.19 -12.17 -10.76
N GLY A 192 -40.79 -11.74 -9.56
CA GLY A 192 -41.15 -12.39 -8.31
C GLY A 192 -40.33 -13.66 -8.02
N PRO A 193 -40.50 -14.27 -6.84
CA PRO A 193 -39.53 -15.20 -6.25
C PRO A 193 -39.36 -16.55 -6.96
N ASP A 194 -40.09 -16.83 -8.04
CA ASP A 194 -40.19 -18.18 -8.62
C ASP A 194 -40.62 -18.16 -10.10
N VAL A 195 -39.86 -17.50 -10.97
CA VAL A 195 -40.07 -17.57 -12.42
C VAL A 195 -38.82 -18.04 -13.16
N ASP A 196 -39.02 -18.96 -14.11
CA ASP A 196 -38.05 -19.27 -15.16
C ASP A 196 -37.63 -17.95 -15.84
N ILE A 197 -36.36 -17.57 -15.73
CA ILE A 197 -35.87 -16.23 -16.11
C ILE A 197 -36.12 -15.97 -17.60
N ASN A 198 -37.22 -15.27 -17.89
CA ASN A 198 -37.35 -14.51 -19.12
C ASN A 198 -36.42 -13.30 -18.99
N PRO A 199 -35.59 -12.96 -20.00
CA PRO A 199 -34.77 -11.75 -19.96
C PRO A 199 -35.56 -10.45 -19.67
N ALA A 200 -36.87 -10.44 -19.97
CA ALA A 200 -37.76 -9.33 -19.62
C ALA A 200 -38.04 -9.19 -18.11
N ASP A 201 -37.79 -10.25 -17.34
CA ASP A 201 -38.01 -10.33 -15.90
C ASP A 201 -36.67 -10.28 -15.12
N ALA A 202 -35.59 -9.84 -15.77
CA ALA A 202 -34.28 -9.70 -15.15
C ALA A 202 -34.17 -8.43 -14.29
N GLU A 203 -33.42 -8.54 -13.20
CA GLU A 203 -32.99 -7.40 -12.41
C GLU A 203 -31.96 -6.57 -13.17
N TRP A 204 -32.00 -5.26 -13.00
CA TRP A 204 -31.04 -4.36 -13.62
C TRP A 204 -30.89 -3.08 -12.81
N PHE A 205 -29.79 -2.38 -13.03
CA PHE A 205 -29.61 -1.01 -12.57
C PHE A 205 -28.87 -0.21 -13.64
N GLU A 206 -29.18 1.07 -13.71
CA GLU A 206 -28.59 2.01 -14.64
C GLU A 206 -27.54 2.86 -13.92
N VAL A 207 -26.43 3.14 -14.61
CA VAL A 207 -25.36 3.99 -14.12
C VAL A 207 -25.11 5.15 -15.08
N HIS A 208 -24.89 6.34 -14.51
CA HIS A 208 -24.45 7.53 -15.21
C HIS A 208 -23.01 7.86 -14.84
N VAL A 209 -22.15 8.00 -15.85
CA VAL A 209 -20.77 8.44 -15.71
C VAL A 209 -20.72 9.97 -15.89
N THR A 210 -20.23 10.71 -14.90
CA THR A 210 -20.30 12.18 -14.88
C THR A 210 -19.09 12.88 -15.51
N ARG A 211 -17.99 12.15 -15.76
CA ARG A 211 -16.80 12.64 -16.46
C ARG A 211 -16.07 11.50 -17.17
N ASP A 212 -15.06 11.82 -17.99
CA ASP A 212 -14.21 10.81 -18.60
C ASP A 212 -13.34 10.11 -17.53
N VAL A 213 -13.60 8.81 -17.32
CA VAL A 213 -12.95 7.90 -16.37
C VAL A 213 -12.79 6.52 -17.00
N ASP A 214 -11.85 5.74 -16.49
CA ASP A 214 -11.71 4.33 -16.79
C ASP A 214 -12.47 3.49 -15.75
N LEU A 215 -13.25 2.53 -16.22
CA LEU A 215 -13.99 1.59 -15.37
C LEU A 215 -13.21 0.30 -15.10
N ASN A 216 -11.93 0.27 -15.47
CA ASN A 216 -11.02 -0.86 -15.23
C ASN A 216 -10.92 -1.14 -13.72
N GLY A 217 -11.18 -2.38 -13.34
CA GLY A 217 -11.16 -2.78 -11.92
C GLY A 217 -12.44 -2.43 -11.14
N LEU A 218 -13.46 -1.84 -11.78
CA LEU A 218 -14.76 -1.65 -11.13
C LEU A 218 -15.37 -3.02 -10.78
N LEU A 219 -15.59 -3.24 -9.49
CA LEU A 219 -16.26 -4.43 -8.98
C LEU A 219 -17.75 -4.15 -8.76
N ILE A 220 -18.59 -5.09 -9.19
CA ILE A 220 -20.04 -5.09 -8.97
C ILE A 220 -20.39 -6.40 -8.26
N GLY A 221 -21.06 -6.32 -7.12
CA GLY A 221 -21.35 -7.50 -6.31
C GLY A 221 -22.32 -7.19 -5.18
N THR A 222 -22.67 -8.23 -4.42
CA THR A 222 -23.55 -8.07 -3.26
C THR A 222 -22.76 -7.58 -2.04
N LYS A 223 -23.47 -7.05 -1.04
CA LYS A 223 -22.85 -6.57 0.20
C LYS A 223 -22.17 -7.74 0.95
N GLY A 224 -20.86 -7.86 0.79
CA GLY A 224 -20.03 -8.92 1.37
C GLY A 224 -19.07 -9.57 0.38
N ASP A 225 -19.36 -9.50 -0.91
CA ASP A 225 -18.56 -10.13 -1.98
C ASP A 225 -17.50 -9.19 -2.58
N LEU A 226 -17.56 -7.90 -2.23
CA LEU A 226 -16.62 -6.88 -2.68
C LEU A 226 -15.36 -6.92 -1.80
N SER A 227 -14.54 -7.95 -1.99
CA SER A 227 -13.15 -7.99 -1.54
C SER A 227 -12.25 -7.95 -2.78
N PRO A 228 -11.26 -7.04 -2.88
CA PRO A 228 -10.26 -7.13 -3.95
C PRO A 228 -9.49 -8.43 -3.73
N GLY A 229 -9.75 -9.47 -4.55
CA GLY A 229 -9.10 -10.78 -4.43
C GLY A 229 -10.01 -11.99 -4.59
N ALA A 230 -11.33 -11.84 -4.65
CA ALA A 230 -12.23 -12.97 -4.91
C ALA A 230 -12.41 -13.21 -6.43
N ALA A 231 -11.36 -13.68 -7.08
CA ALA A 231 -11.48 -14.38 -8.37
C ALA A 231 -10.85 -15.77 -8.20
N GLU A 232 -11.63 -16.72 -7.69
CA GLU A 232 -11.28 -18.15 -7.70
C GLU A 232 -11.68 -18.80 -9.03
N GLY A 233 -10.90 -19.79 -9.48
CA GLY A 233 -11.39 -20.93 -10.27
C GLY A 233 -10.83 -21.09 -11.68
#